data_AF-A0A7W6SCD0-F1
#
_entry.id   AF-A0A7W6SCD0-F1
#
_cell.length_a   1.000
_cell.length_b   1.000
_cell.length_c   1.000
_cell.angle_alpha   90.00
_cell.angle_beta   90.00
_cell.angle_gamma   90.00
#
_symmetry.space_group_name_H-M   'P 1'
#
loop_
_entity.id
_entity.type
_entity.pdbx_description
1 polymer ?
#
loop_
_entity_poly.entity_id
_entity_poly.type
_entity_poly.pdbx_seq_one_letter_code
_entity_poly.pdbx_strand_id
1 'polypeptide(L)'
;MTRRFWCDAVLCGRRIFCEQFGNNVLARYGRRTQRLETIVHHLGLALGGRPAAAFANRLMVPVSNDTLLRVVRGRIGDRNEDLNVIGIDDFAFRRGQTYGTIVCDLERRRPVTLLPDRALDTSRTWLAEHPSISIVARDRGGGYGEAIAKALPDAAQVADRWHLMENSSRAFLDAVGKSMRQIRQAVGSNVVDPKLLTYAEKLQSEGYLRRQETNEAVRGLSKKGTSIRQIVQQTGHSRKLVRDVLRGQRLDVFRTRPSSLDSWLPWLNSRWEEGARNASALWREMKTKGFSGQSGVVSQWA
;
A
#
# COMPACT_ATOMS: atom_id res chain seq x y z
N MET A 1 -23.23 2.95 39.52
CA MET A 1 -23.65 3.55 40.81
C MET A 1 -22.93 2.79 41.91
N THR A 2 -22.12 3.46 42.71
CA THR A 2 -21.49 2.87 43.91
C THR A 2 -22.47 2.96 45.08
N ARG A 3 -22.58 1.93 45.91
CA ARG A 3 -23.35 2.02 47.16
C ARG A 3 -22.72 3.09 48.06
N ARG A 4 -23.56 3.98 48.60
CA ARG A 4 -23.16 4.98 49.60
C ARG A 4 -23.45 4.41 50.98
N PHE A 5 -22.45 4.47 51.85
CA PHE A 5 -22.53 4.05 53.23
C PHE A 5 -22.41 5.28 54.13
N TRP A 6 -23.13 5.24 55.25
CA TRP A 6 -23.10 6.26 56.27
C TRP A 6 -22.37 5.70 57.50
N CYS A 7 -21.62 6.57 58.20
CA CYS A 7 -20.99 6.24 59.46
C CYS A 7 -21.65 7.03 60.59
N ASP A 8 -22.25 6.29 61.52
CA ASP A 8 -23.02 6.81 62.64
C ASP A 8 -22.14 7.19 63.85
N ALA A 9 -20.83 6.87 63.79
CA ALA A 9 -19.91 7.12 64.89
C ALA A 9 -19.66 8.61 65.11
N VAL A 10 -19.93 9.09 66.33
CA VAL A 10 -19.92 10.52 66.71
C VAL A 10 -18.56 11.19 66.51
N LEU A 11 -17.45 10.45 66.64
CA LEU A 11 -16.08 10.96 66.46
C LEU A 11 -15.50 10.72 65.06
N CYS A 12 -16.26 10.13 64.13
CA CYS A 12 -15.77 9.86 62.78
C CYS A 12 -15.83 11.12 61.90
N GLY A 13 -14.67 11.64 61.50
CA GLY A 13 -14.58 12.80 60.59
C GLY A 13 -15.09 12.54 59.17
N ARG A 14 -15.44 11.29 58.82
CA ARG A 14 -15.93 10.93 57.47
C ARG A 14 -17.27 10.20 57.54
N ARG A 15 -18.35 10.98 57.46
CA ARG A 15 -19.74 10.51 57.62
C ARG A 15 -20.29 9.76 56.41
N ILE A 16 -19.76 9.99 55.20
CA ILE A 16 -20.21 9.33 53.97
C ILE A 16 -18.99 8.74 53.25
N PHE A 17 -19.08 7.45 52.92
CA PHE A 17 -18.12 6.77 52.06
C PHE A 17 -18.83 5.91 51.01
N CYS A 18 -18.17 5.66 49.89
CA CYS A 18 -18.72 4.84 48.82
C CYS A 18 -17.92 3.55 48.71
N GLU A 19 -18.56 2.49 48.22
CA GLU A 19 -17.85 1.28 47.77
C GLU A 19 -16.70 1.67 46.82
N GLN A 20 -15.48 1.21 47.15
CA GLN A 20 -14.31 1.40 46.31
C GLN A 20 -14.10 0.14 45.49
N PHE A 21 -14.26 0.26 44.17
CA PHE A 21 -13.86 -0.80 43.25
C PHE A 21 -12.37 -0.70 42.96
N GLY A 22 -11.73 -1.84 42.74
CA GLY A 22 -10.36 -1.85 42.22
C GLY A 22 -10.29 -1.11 40.87
N ASN A 23 -9.15 -0.49 40.59
CA ASN A 23 -8.93 0.28 39.35
C ASN A 23 -9.19 -0.53 38.07
N ASN A 24 -9.08 -1.86 38.17
CA ASN A 24 -9.30 -2.84 37.10
C ASN A 24 -10.79 -3.04 36.77
N VAL A 25 -11.69 -2.57 37.64
CA VAL A 25 -13.15 -2.69 37.48
C VAL A 25 -13.75 -1.32 37.14
N LEU A 26 -13.48 -0.31 37.96
CA LEU A 26 -13.99 1.04 37.77
C LEU A 26 -12.96 2.06 38.28
N ALA A 27 -12.45 2.90 37.39
CA ALA A 27 -11.56 3.99 37.80
C ALA A 27 -12.29 5.00 38.71
N ARG A 28 -11.54 5.72 39.55
CA ARG A 28 -12.09 6.81 40.38
C ARG A 28 -12.78 7.85 39.48
N TYR A 29 -14.01 8.22 39.83
CA TYR A 29 -14.92 9.07 39.02
C TYR A 29 -15.33 8.48 37.65
N GLY A 30 -14.96 7.23 37.35
CA GLY A 30 -15.35 6.52 36.15
C GLY A 30 -16.86 6.29 36.08
N ARG A 31 -17.45 6.58 34.92
CA ARG A 31 -18.87 6.27 34.63
C ARG A 31 -19.04 5.00 33.78
N ARG A 32 -17.94 4.38 33.37
CA ARG A 32 -17.87 3.15 32.56
C ARG A 32 -16.90 2.19 33.21
N THR A 33 -17.25 0.91 33.21
CA THR A 33 -16.34 -0.15 33.67
C THR A 33 -15.11 -0.22 32.78
N GLN A 34 -13.98 -0.71 33.29
CA GLN A 34 -12.75 -0.85 32.49
C GLN A 34 -12.93 -1.78 31.28
N ARG A 35 -13.79 -2.80 31.41
CA ARG A 35 -14.16 -3.67 30.28
C ARG A 35 -14.83 -2.87 29.17
N LEU A 36 -15.80 -2.03 29.52
CA LEU A 36 -16.46 -1.15 28.56
C LEU A 36 -15.50 -0.11 27.99
N GLU A 37 -14.65 0.49 28.82
CA GLU A 37 -13.62 1.44 28.40
C GLU A 37 -12.67 0.81 27.36
N THR A 38 -12.35 -0.48 27.52
CA THR A 38 -11.48 -1.23 26.60
C THR A 38 -12.17 -1.49 25.27
N ILE A 39 -13.46 -1.83 25.27
CA ILE A 39 -14.25 -1.93 24.03
C ILE A 39 -14.25 -0.58 23.30
N VAL A 40 -14.55 0.51 24.01
CA VAL A 40 -14.54 1.87 23.45
C VAL A 40 -13.16 2.22 22.88
N HIS A 41 -12.08 1.88 23.58
CA HIS A 41 -10.72 2.08 23.09
C HIS A 41 -10.46 1.37 21.76
N HIS A 42 -10.79 0.08 21.66
CA HIS A 42 -10.58 -0.68 20.42
C HIS A 42 -11.47 -0.21 19.28
N LEU A 43 -12.72 0.20 19.56
CA LEU A 43 -13.58 0.84 18.56
C LEU A 43 -12.95 2.14 18.04
N GLY A 44 -12.41 2.97 18.93
CA GLY A 44 -11.73 4.20 18.57
C GLY A 44 -10.46 3.97 17.74
N LEU A 45 -9.65 2.96 18.09
CA LEU A 45 -8.45 2.61 17.34
C LEU A 45 -8.77 2.10 15.93
N ALA A 46 -9.78 1.23 15.80
CA ALA A 46 -10.08 0.56 14.53
C ALA A 46 -10.85 1.46 13.55
N LEU A 47 -11.82 2.24 14.05
CA LEU A 47 -12.77 3.00 13.23
C LEU A 47 -12.57 4.52 13.34
N GLY A 48 -11.68 4.98 14.21
CA GLY A 48 -11.46 6.40 14.46
C GLY A 48 -12.60 7.03 15.27
N GLY A 49 -12.98 8.24 14.91
CA GLY A 49 -13.90 9.06 15.69
C GLY A 49 -15.39 8.84 15.36
N ARG A 50 -15.90 9.54 14.34
CA ARG A 50 -17.32 9.51 13.95
C ARG A 50 -17.81 8.11 13.52
N PRO A 51 -17.07 7.32 12.72
CA PRO A 51 -17.52 5.97 12.36
C PRO A 51 -17.63 5.05 13.57
N ALA A 52 -16.67 5.12 14.50
CA ALA A 52 -16.74 4.38 15.75
C ALA A 52 -17.95 4.79 16.61
N ALA A 53 -18.27 6.08 16.69
CA ALA A 53 -19.44 6.55 17.45
C ALA A 53 -20.76 6.04 16.86
N ALA A 54 -20.90 6.08 15.53
CA ALA A 54 -22.07 5.54 14.83
C ALA A 54 -22.21 4.03 15.06
N PHE A 55 -21.09 3.30 15.00
CA PHE A 55 -21.09 1.85 15.23
C PHE A 55 -21.37 1.51 16.70
N ALA A 56 -20.80 2.25 17.65
CA ALA A 56 -21.02 2.05 19.08
C ALA A 56 -22.49 2.26 19.48
N ASN A 57 -23.18 3.24 18.88
CA ASN A 57 -24.62 3.40 19.01
C ASN A 57 -25.39 2.14 18.56
N ARG A 58 -24.94 1.48 17.48
CA ARG A 58 -25.56 0.25 17.00
C ARG A 58 -25.29 -0.96 17.88
N LEU A 59 -24.19 -0.93 18.63
CA LEU A 59 -23.84 -1.92 19.67
C LEU A 59 -24.48 -1.63 21.03
N MET A 60 -25.38 -0.64 21.14
CA MET A 60 -26.00 -0.22 22.40
C MET A 60 -24.99 0.29 23.44
N VAL A 61 -23.85 0.80 22.99
CA VAL A 61 -22.81 1.45 23.80
C VAL A 61 -22.65 2.90 23.32
N PRO A 62 -23.59 3.80 23.63
CA PRO A 62 -23.54 5.16 23.10
C PRO A 62 -22.34 5.92 23.68
N VAL A 63 -21.41 6.30 22.80
CA VAL A 63 -20.24 7.14 23.11
C VAL A 63 -20.04 8.19 22.03
N SER A 64 -19.67 9.40 22.44
CA SER A 64 -19.36 10.48 21.49
C SER A 64 -18.05 10.25 20.76
N ASN A 65 -17.93 10.82 19.56
CA ASN A 65 -16.67 10.93 18.81
C ASN A 65 -15.51 11.39 19.72
N ASP A 66 -15.71 12.46 20.48
CA ASP A 66 -14.66 13.04 21.30
C ASP A 66 -14.28 12.13 22.47
N THR A 67 -15.25 11.36 22.99
CA THR A 67 -14.96 10.35 24.00
C THR A 67 -14.08 9.24 23.43
N LEU A 68 -14.37 8.75 22.22
CA LEU A 68 -13.55 7.73 21.56
C LEU A 68 -12.11 8.22 21.35
N LEU A 69 -11.94 9.42 20.78
CA LEU A 69 -10.62 10.01 20.57
C LEU A 69 -9.88 10.25 21.90
N ARG A 70 -10.57 10.71 22.93
CA ARG A 70 -10.01 10.89 24.27
C ARG A 70 -9.57 9.57 24.89
N VAL A 71 -10.35 8.49 24.74
CA VAL A 71 -10.00 7.17 25.28
C VAL A 71 -8.81 6.57 24.53
N VAL A 72 -8.70 6.80 23.22
CA VAL A 72 -7.50 6.41 22.47
C VAL A 72 -6.28 7.18 22.98
N ARG A 73 -6.36 8.50 23.07
CA ARG A 73 -5.26 9.37 23.53
C ARG A 73 -4.84 9.10 24.97
N GLY A 74 -5.81 8.89 25.87
CA GLY A 74 -5.55 8.66 27.29
C GLY A 74 -4.87 7.32 27.60
N ARG A 75 -4.72 6.43 26.62
CA ARG A 75 -3.93 5.20 26.74
C ARG A 75 -2.57 5.27 26.03
N ILE A 76 -2.24 6.41 25.43
CA ILE A 76 -0.88 6.68 24.96
C ILE A 76 -0.07 6.97 26.22
N GLY A 77 0.83 6.06 26.58
CA GLY A 77 1.79 6.29 27.66
C GLY A 77 3.00 7.02 27.13
N ASP A 78 3.59 7.89 27.95
CA ASP A 78 4.91 8.44 27.69
C ASP A 78 5.90 7.28 27.67
N ARG A 79 6.56 7.11 26.53
CA ARG A 79 7.63 6.13 26.36
C ARG A 79 8.92 6.90 26.23
N ASN A 80 9.66 6.95 27.33
CA ASN A 80 11.02 7.44 27.34
C ASN A 80 11.93 6.22 27.39
N GLU A 81 11.99 5.50 26.27
CA GLU A 81 12.90 4.37 26.11
C GLU A 81 14.07 4.84 25.25
N ASP A 82 15.29 4.53 25.68
CA ASP A 82 16.47 4.82 24.88
C ASP A 82 16.41 4.10 23.53
N LEU A 83 16.70 4.86 22.47
CA LEU A 83 16.66 4.40 21.09
C LEU A 83 18.09 4.15 20.62
N ASN A 84 18.40 2.92 20.21
CA ASN A 84 19.72 2.56 19.71
C ASN A 84 19.74 2.43 18.18
N VAL A 85 18.76 1.72 17.61
CA VAL A 85 18.63 1.51 16.15
C VAL A 85 17.27 2.02 15.67
N ILE A 86 17.28 3.03 14.80
CA ILE A 86 16.07 3.62 14.25
C ILE A 86 15.99 3.51 12.73
N GLY A 87 14.77 3.60 12.21
CA GLY A 87 14.46 3.80 10.81
C GLY A 87 13.79 5.15 10.62
N ILE A 88 14.23 5.93 9.64
CA ILE A 88 13.65 7.24 9.29
C ILE A 88 13.20 7.22 7.83
N ASP A 89 11.96 7.64 7.59
CA ASP A 89 11.35 7.65 6.26
C ASP A 89 10.24 8.70 6.13
N ASP A 90 9.81 8.97 4.91
CA ASP A 90 8.67 9.85 4.62
C ASP A 90 7.34 9.19 4.99
N PHE A 91 6.48 9.94 5.69
CA PHE A 91 5.12 9.53 6.03
C PHE A 91 4.07 10.40 5.35
N ALA A 92 3.20 9.78 4.56
CA ALA A 92 2.10 10.50 3.91
C ALA A 92 0.86 10.57 4.83
N PHE A 93 0.66 11.69 5.53
CA PHE A 93 -0.60 11.96 6.24
C PHE A 93 -1.80 11.97 5.29
N ARG A 94 -1.62 12.61 4.13
CA ARG A 94 -2.54 12.54 2.99
C ARG A 94 -1.72 12.39 1.73
N ARG A 95 -1.80 11.21 1.11
CA ARG A 95 -1.06 10.88 -0.12
C ARG A 95 -1.23 11.97 -1.18
N GLY A 96 -0.11 12.50 -1.66
CA GLY A 96 -0.05 13.56 -2.67
C GLY A 96 -0.30 14.99 -2.15
N GLN A 97 -0.47 15.20 -0.84
CA GLN A 97 -0.70 16.53 -0.28
C GLN A 97 0.21 16.85 0.90
N THR A 98 0.08 16.10 1.99
CA THR A 98 0.80 16.39 3.24
C THR A 98 1.67 15.20 3.63
N TYR A 99 2.94 15.50 3.84
CA TYR A 99 4.00 14.56 4.16
C TYR A 99 4.71 15.04 5.42
N GLY A 100 5.00 14.10 6.31
CA GLY A 100 5.89 14.25 7.44
C GLY A 100 6.99 13.21 7.40
N THR A 101 7.64 13.01 8.53
CA THR A 101 8.66 11.98 8.71
C THR A 101 8.20 11.00 9.78
N ILE A 102 8.31 9.71 9.51
CA ILE A 102 8.12 8.66 10.53
C ILE A 102 9.48 8.22 11.06
N VAL A 103 9.57 8.09 12.38
CA VAL A 103 10.70 7.42 13.04
C VAL A 103 10.19 6.14 13.68
N CYS A 104 10.87 5.04 13.39
CA CYS A 104 10.58 3.73 13.95
C CYS A 104 11.78 3.21 14.73
N ASP A 105 11.53 2.59 15.88
CA ASP A 105 12.49 1.74 16.57
C ASP A 105 12.54 0.40 15.82
N LEU A 106 13.71 0.06 15.29
CA LEU A 106 13.90 -1.14 14.48
C LEU A 106 14.17 -2.39 15.33
N GLU A 107 14.68 -2.23 16.56
CA GLU A 107 14.87 -3.34 17.49
C GLU A 107 13.50 -3.84 17.97
N ARG A 108 12.63 -2.91 18.35
CA ARG A 108 11.29 -3.22 18.86
C ARG A 108 10.22 -3.30 17.77
N ARG A 109 10.56 -2.93 16.53
CA ARG A 109 9.69 -2.92 15.34
C ARG A 109 8.43 -2.09 15.54
N ARG A 110 8.58 -0.86 16.07
CA ARG A 110 7.46 0.00 16.45
C ARG A 110 7.69 1.45 16.02
N PRO A 111 6.63 2.17 15.60
CA PRO A 111 6.71 3.61 15.45
C PRO A 111 7.03 4.28 16.79
N VAL A 112 7.94 5.24 16.76
CA VAL A 112 8.32 6.09 17.90
C VAL A 112 7.57 7.41 17.80
N THR A 113 7.72 8.09 16.67
CA THR A 113 7.10 9.40 16.46
C THR A 113 6.77 9.65 14.98
N LEU A 114 5.84 10.58 14.77
CA LEU A 114 5.52 11.17 13.47
C LEU A 114 5.81 12.67 13.57
N LEU A 115 6.86 13.11 12.87
CA LEU A 115 7.19 14.52 12.76
C LEU A 115 6.21 15.23 11.80
N PRO A 116 5.91 16.51 12.05
CA PRO A 116 4.84 17.23 11.36
C PRO A 116 5.13 17.49 9.87
N ASP A 117 6.40 17.51 9.48
CA ASP A 117 6.86 17.82 8.14
C ASP A 117 8.10 17.00 7.76
N ARG A 118 8.55 17.18 6.52
CA ARG A 118 9.76 16.56 5.94
C ARG A 118 11.01 17.47 6.03
N ALA A 119 10.95 18.55 6.81
CA ALA A 119 12.04 19.50 6.86
C ALA A 119 13.23 18.88 7.60
N LEU A 120 14.42 19.10 7.04
CA LEU A 120 15.65 18.54 7.60
C LEU A 120 15.94 19.08 8.99
N ASP A 121 15.61 20.34 9.25
CA ASP A 121 15.80 20.96 10.57
C ASP A 121 14.90 20.33 11.64
N THR A 122 13.65 19.96 11.29
CA THR A 122 12.73 19.26 12.19
C THR A 122 13.30 17.90 12.58
N SER A 123 13.74 17.12 11.59
CA SER A 123 14.36 15.81 11.82
C SER A 123 15.66 15.92 12.61
N ARG A 124 16.52 16.89 12.27
CA ARG A 124 17.79 17.14 12.95
C ARG A 124 17.59 17.50 14.42
N THR A 125 16.63 18.38 14.71
CA THR A 125 16.32 18.81 16.08
C THR A 125 15.90 17.61 16.92
N TRP A 126 14.98 16.79 16.39
CA TRP A 126 14.53 15.58 17.09
C TRP A 126 15.66 14.56 17.29
N LEU A 127 16.51 14.35 16.28
CA LEU A 127 17.67 13.44 16.40
C LEU A 127 18.67 13.92 17.45
N ALA A 128 18.90 15.24 17.57
CA ALA A 128 19.81 15.80 18.56
C ALA A 128 19.34 15.59 20.02
N GLU A 129 18.04 15.43 20.24
CA GLU A 129 17.47 15.09 21.55
C GLU A 129 17.68 13.61 21.91
N HIS A 130 18.12 12.77 20.96
CA HIS A 130 18.30 11.33 21.13
C HIS A 130 19.74 10.88 20.82
N PRO A 131 20.74 11.32 21.62
CA PRO A 131 22.14 11.03 21.36
C PRO A 131 22.54 9.55 21.54
N SER A 132 21.68 8.73 22.14
CA SER A 132 21.88 7.29 22.31
C SER A 132 21.74 6.48 21.01
N ILE A 133 21.23 7.09 19.94
CA ILE A 133 21.06 6.45 18.64
C ILE A 133 22.43 6.22 18.00
N SER A 134 22.77 4.94 17.76
CA SER A 134 24.03 4.55 17.13
C SER A 134 23.87 4.12 15.66
N ILE A 135 22.67 3.72 15.24
CA ILE A 135 22.40 3.24 13.87
C ILE A 135 21.11 3.87 13.34
N VAL A 136 21.17 4.43 12.15
CA VAL A 136 20.01 4.98 11.44
C VAL A 136 19.87 4.32 10.07
N ALA A 137 18.81 3.53 9.90
CA ALA A 137 18.38 3.06 8.60
C ALA A 137 17.55 4.15 7.91
N ARG A 138 17.88 4.46 6.66
CA ARG A 138 17.17 5.48 5.88
C ARG A 138 17.06 5.08 4.42
N ASP A 139 16.15 5.73 3.70
CA ASP A 139 16.17 5.73 2.24
C ASP A 139 17.52 6.27 1.70
N ARG A 140 17.75 6.26 0.38
CA ARG A 140 18.99 6.82 -0.21
C ARG A 140 18.88 8.30 -0.61
N GLY A 141 17.82 9.00 -0.21
CA GLY A 141 17.62 10.42 -0.47
C GLY A 141 18.64 11.30 0.24
N GLY A 142 19.14 12.36 -0.39
CA GLY A 142 20.23 13.18 0.17
C GLY A 142 19.87 13.88 1.48
N GLY A 143 18.60 14.27 1.65
CA GLY A 143 18.17 15.12 2.76
C GLY A 143 18.39 14.53 4.14
N TYR A 144 17.84 13.34 4.42
CA TYR A 144 17.96 12.72 5.74
C TYR A 144 19.41 12.40 6.10
N GLY A 145 20.24 12.03 5.12
CA GLY A 145 21.65 11.72 5.37
C GLY A 145 22.44 12.92 5.92
N GLU A 146 22.14 14.12 5.42
CA GLU A 146 22.76 15.36 5.93
C GLU A 146 22.24 15.72 7.32
N ALA A 147 20.94 15.57 7.57
CA ALA A 147 20.35 15.84 8.89
C ALA A 147 20.94 14.91 9.97
N ILE A 148 21.08 13.62 9.66
CA ILE A 148 21.68 12.62 10.55
C ILE A 148 23.15 12.95 10.79
N ALA A 149 23.94 13.21 9.74
CA ALA A 149 25.37 13.50 9.90
C ALA A 149 25.62 14.74 10.78
N LYS A 150 24.72 15.72 10.77
CA LYS A 150 24.81 16.93 11.61
C LYS A 150 24.29 16.73 13.03
N ALA A 151 23.29 15.87 13.24
CA ALA A 151 22.70 15.63 14.56
C ALA A 151 23.43 14.54 15.36
N LEU A 152 23.86 13.48 14.67
CA LEU A 152 24.46 12.28 15.21
C LEU A 152 25.70 11.90 14.37
N PRO A 153 26.84 12.60 14.56
CA PRO A 153 28.03 12.41 13.73
C PRO A 153 28.61 11.00 13.80
N ASP A 154 28.48 10.34 14.95
CA ASP A 154 29.02 9.00 15.20
C ASP A 154 28.05 7.87 14.82
N ALA A 155 26.82 8.20 14.41
CA ALA A 155 25.82 7.20 14.07
C ALA A 155 26.08 6.60 12.68
N ALA A 156 26.05 5.27 12.60
CA ALA A 156 26.17 4.54 11.35
C ALA A 156 24.90 4.71 10.50
N GLN A 157 25.05 5.24 9.29
CA GLN A 157 23.95 5.36 8.33
C GLN A 157 23.87 4.11 7.44
N VAL A 158 22.75 3.39 7.53
CA VAL A 158 22.50 2.16 6.79
C VAL A 158 21.44 2.41 5.72
N ALA A 159 21.66 1.93 4.50
CA ALA A 159 20.66 1.99 3.45
C ALA A 159 19.51 1.02 3.77
N ASP A 160 18.29 1.52 3.73
CA ASP A 160 17.10 0.70 3.92
C ASP A 160 17.00 -0.40 2.85
N ARG A 161 16.66 -1.61 3.31
CA ARG A 161 16.62 -2.82 2.48
C ARG A 161 15.51 -2.76 1.44
N TRP A 162 14.33 -2.23 1.79
CA TRP A 162 13.21 -2.17 0.86
C TRP A 162 13.56 -1.25 -0.31
N HIS A 163 14.09 -0.07 -0.02
CA HIS A 163 14.55 0.86 -1.05
C HIS A 163 15.65 0.27 -1.93
N LEU A 164 16.60 -0.47 -1.34
CA LEU A 164 17.64 -1.15 -2.13
C LEU A 164 17.03 -2.15 -3.12
N MET A 165 16.16 -3.04 -2.63
CA MET A 165 15.54 -4.08 -3.45
C MET A 165 14.61 -3.51 -4.53
N GLU A 166 13.82 -2.49 -4.20
CA GLU A 166 12.94 -1.82 -5.17
C GLU A 166 13.76 -1.14 -6.27
N ASN A 167 14.83 -0.43 -5.90
CA ASN A 167 15.71 0.22 -6.87
C ASN A 167 16.43 -0.78 -7.77
N SER A 168 17.00 -1.84 -7.20
CA SER A 168 17.65 -2.90 -7.96
C SER A 168 16.69 -3.63 -8.89
N SER A 169 15.49 -3.97 -8.41
CA SER A 169 14.47 -4.65 -9.22
C SER A 169 14.01 -3.77 -10.37
N ARG A 170 13.75 -2.48 -10.12
CA ARG A 170 13.39 -1.51 -11.16
C ARG A 170 14.50 -1.36 -12.21
N ALA A 171 15.75 -1.23 -11.78
CA ALA A 171 16.89 -1.11 -12.69
C ALA A 171 17.08 -2.37 -13.54
N PHE A 172 16.94 -3.55 -12.93
CA PHE A 172 16.98 -4.82 -13.65
C PHE A 172 15.86 -4.92 -14.69
N LEU A 173 14.61 -4.62 -14.32
CA LEU A 173 13.48 -4.66 -15.23
C LEU A 173 13.63 -3.66 -16.39
N ASP A 174 14.17 -2.48 -16.15
CA ASP A 174 14.45 -1.50 -17.20
C ASP A 174 15.57 -1.99 -18.16
N ALA A 175 16.65 -2.55 -17.63
CA ALA A 175 17.72 -3.12 -18.43
C ALA A 175 17.23 -4.30 -19.28
N VAL A 176 16.51 -5.24 -18.67
CA VAL A 176 15.90 -6.38 -19.37
C VAL A 176 14.88 -5.90 -20.41
N GLY A 177 14.05 -4.91 -20.08
CA GLY A 177 13.11 -4.29 -21.01
C GLY A 177 13.81 -3.75 -22.26
N LYS A 178 14.91 -3.00 -22.08
CA LYS A 178 15.72 -2.45 -23.18
C LYS A 178 16.38 -3.55 -24.04
N SER A 179 16.83 -4.63 -23.41
CA SER A 179 17.48 -5.75 -24.10
C SER A 179 16.52 -6.81 -24.64
N MET A 180 15.21 -6.70 -24.37
CA MET A 180 14.26 -7.76 -24.69
C MET A 180 14.17 -8.05 -26.20
N ARG A 181 14.42 -7.04 -27.06
CA ARG A 181 14.52 -7.26 -28.52
C ARG A 181 15.64 -8.23 -28.88
N GLN A 182 16.82 -8.07 -28.28
CA GLN A 182 17.99 -8.91 -28.52
C GLN A 182 17.80 -10.29 -27.90
N ILE A 183 17.22 -10.36 -26.70
CA ILE A 183 16.86 -11.62 -26.02
C ILE A 183 15.91 -12.44 -26.90
N ARG A 184 14.86 -11.81 -27.47
CA ARG A 184 13.92 -12.48 -28.40
C ARG A 184 14.60 -13.01 -29.66
N GLN A 185 15.54 -12.26 -30.22
CA GLN A 185 16.30 -12.68 -31.40
C GLN A 185 17.24 -13.86 -31.08
N ALA A 186 17.86 -13.87 -29.90
CA ALA A 186 18.82 -14.90 -29.49
C ALA A 186 18.15 -16.21 -29.04
N VAL A 187 16.97 -16.14 -28.41
CA VAL A 187 16.22 -17.32 -27.92
C VAL A 187 15.52 -18.07 -29.07
N GLY A 188 15.49 -17.52 -30.29
CA GLY A 188 14.93 -18.20 -31.47
C GLY A 188 13.41 -18.39 -31.45
N SER A 189 12.72 -18.01 -30.37
CA SER A 189 11.26 -18.16 -30.24
C SER A 189 10.53 -16.98 -30.90
N ASN A 190 10.60 -16.91 -32.23
CA ASN A 190 9.72 -16.04 -33.02
C ASN A 190 8.30 -16.63 -33.14
N VAL A 191 8.09 -17.87 -32.70
CA VAL A 191 6.79 -18.53 -32.71
C VAL A 191 6.34 -18.71 -31.27
N VAL A 192 5.47 -17.81 -30.82
CA VAL A 192 4.65 -18.06 -29.63
C VAL A 192 3.60 -19.08 -30.07
N ASP A 193 3.59 -20.29 -29.51
CA ASP A 193 2.54 -21.27 -29.80
C ASP A 193 1.19 -20.73 -29.27
N PRO A 194 0.23 -20.38 -30.14
CA PRO A 194 -1.04 -19.81 -29.72
C PRO A 194 -1.89 -20.75 -28.87
N LYS A 195 -1.61 -22.06 -28.89
CA LYS A 195 -2.33 -23.07 -28.11
C LYS A 195 -1.89 -23.14 -26.65
N LEU A 196 -0.69 -22.66 -26.34
CA LEU A 196 -0.14 -22.61 -24.98
C LEU A 196 -0.41 -21.26 -24.30
N LEU A 197 -0.98 -20.29 -25.03
CA LEU A 197 -1.32 -18.99 -24.49
C LEU A 197 -2.57 -19.06 -23.64
N THR A 198 -2.48 -18.46 -22.47
CA THR A 198 -3.66 -18.13 -21.69
C THR A 198 -4.54 -17.12 -22.42
N TYR A 199 -5.83 -17.01 -22.08
CA TYR A 199 -6.74 -16.06 -22.74
C TYR A 199 -6.24 -14.61 -22.70
N ALA A 200 -5.66 -14.18 -21.58
CA ALA A 200 -5.07 -12.85 -21.43
C ALA A 200 -3.85 -12.64 -22.36
N GLU A 201 -3.00 -13.66 -22.49
CA GLU A 201 -1.87 -13.66 -23.42
C GLU A 201 -2.34 -13.74 -24.88
N LYS A 202 -3.46 -14.42 -25.16
CA LYS A 202 -4.09 -14.48 -26.48
C LYS A 202 -4.64 -13.13 -26.91
N LEU A 203 -5.38 -12.42 -26.06
CA LEU A 203 -5.87 -11.07 -26.35
C LEU A 203 -4.70 -10.08 -26.58
N GLN A 204 -3.63 -10.22 -25.82
CA GLN A 204 -2.40 -9.44 -26.01
C GLN A 204 -1.66 -9.82 -27.31
N SER A 205 -1.65 -11.10 -27.66
CA SER A 205 -1.08 -11.64 -28.91
C SER A 205 -1.87 -11.16 -30.14
N GLU A 206 -3.20 -11.21 -30.10
CA GLU A 206 -4.06 -10.65 -31.14
C GLU A 206 -3.89 -9.14 -31.27
N GLY A 207 -3.83 -8.44 -30.13
CA GLY A 207 -3.51 -7.01 -30.10
C GLY A 207 -2.12 -6.72 -30.66
N TYR A 208 -1.15 -7.62 -30.50
CA TYR A 208 0.18 -7.51 -31.10
C TYR A 208 0.12 -7.77 -32.62
N LEU A 209 -0.59 -8.80 -33.08
CA LEU A 209 -0.76 -9.12 -34.50
C LEU A 209 -1.42 -7.97 -35.28
N ARG A 210 -2.51 -7.38 -34.76
CA ARG A 210 -3.16 -6.21 -35.38
C ARG A 210 -2.21 -5.01 -35.48
N ARG A 211 -1.32 -4.83 -34.49
CA ARG A 211 -0.31 -3.76 -34.49
C ARG A 211 0.82 -4.07 -35.47
N GLN A 212 1.24 -5.32 -35.60
CA GLN A 212 2.21 -5.78 -36.60
C GLN A 212 1.68 -5.53 -38.01
N GLU A 213 0.46 -5.96 -38.30
CA GLU A 213 -0.20 -5.73 -39.59
C GLU A 213 -0.31 -4.24 -39.93
N THR A 214 -0.71 -3.41 -38.95
CA THR A 214 -0.71 -1.94 -39.09
C THR A 214 0.69 -1.40 -39.41
N ASN A 215 1.72 -1.89 -38.71
CA ASN A 215 3.10 -1.43 -38.89
C ASN A 215 3.63 -1.84 -40.28
N GLU A 216 3.32 -3.05 -40.74
CA GLU A 216 3.70 -3.59 -42.04
C GLU A 216 3.01 -2.83 -43.18
N ALA A 217 1.71 -2.55 -43.07
CA ALA A 217 0.98 -1.75 -44.05
C ALA A 217 1.59 -0.35 -44.21
N VAL A 218 1.87 0.34 -43.08
CA VAL A 218 2.51 1.66 -43.08
C VAL A 218 3.92 1.61 -43.68
N ARG A 219 4.74 0.61 -43.31
CA ARG A 219 6.09 0.44 -43.87
C ARG A 219 6.06 0.08 -45.34
N GLY A 220 5.11 -0.74 -45.78
CA GLY A 220 4.91 -1.11 -47.18
C GLY A 220 4.59 0.10 -48.05
N LEU A 221 3.68 0.97 -47.62
CA LEU A 221 3.36 2.22 -48.32
C LEU A 221 4.56 3.19 -48.33
N SER A 222 5.30 3.30 -47.23
CA SER A 222 6.50 4.14 -47.19
C SER A 222 7.61 3.63 -48.10
N LYS A 223 7.80 2.30 -48.22
CA LYS A 223 8.77 1.70 -49.16
C LYS A 223 8.42 1.98 -50.62
N LYS A 224 7.13 2.13 -50.94
CA LYS A 224 6.64 2.55 -52.26
C LYS A 224 6.76 4.07 -52.51
N GLY A 225 7.42 4.82 -51.63
CA GLY A 225 7.64 6.27 -51.77
C GLY A 225 6.43 7.14 -51.41
N THR A 226 5.39 6.57 -50.78
CA THR A 226 4.18 7.32 -50.42
C THR A 226 4.45 8.30 -49.28
N SER A 227 3.97 9.55 -49.40
CA SER A 227 4.17 10.57 -48.38
C SER A 227 3.40 10.27 -47.08
N ILE A 228 3.91 10.72 -45.93
CA ILE A 228 3.25 10.53 -44.61
C ILE A 228 1.79 11.01 -44.63
N ARG A 229 1.48 12.10 -45.35
CA ARG A 229 0.12 12.63 -45.46
C ARG A 229 -0.82 11.65 -46.17
N GLN A 230 -0.36 11.03 -47.26
CA GLN A 230 -1.12 10.04 -48.01
C GLN A 230 -1.26 8.73 -47.23
N ILE A 231 -0.22 8.30 -46.50
CA ILE A 231 -0.31 7.12 -45.64
C ILE A 231 -1.39 7.31 -44.56
N VAL A 232 -1.45 8.47 -43.92
CA VAL A 232 -2.50 8.80 -42.94
C VAL A 232 -3.90 8.71 -43.57
N GLN A 233 -4.06 9.23 -44.78
CA GLN A 233 -5.35 9.23 -45.48
C GLN A 233 -5.77 7.82 -45.93
N GLN A 234 -4.83 6.99 -46.38
CA GLN A 234 -5.11 5.63 -46.86
C GLN A 234 -5.30 4.62 -45.72
N THR A 235 -4.58 4.78 -44.61
CA THR A 235 -4.66 3.85 -43.46
C THR A 235 -5.65 4.30 -42.39
N GLY A 236 -6.13 5.55 -42.42
CA GLY A 236 -6.99 6.12 -41.39
C GLY A 236 -6.30 6.33 -40.03
N HIS A 237 -4.99 6.10 -39.93
CA HIS A 237 -4.24 6.20 -38.68
C HIS A 237 -3.67 7.60 -38.44
N SER A 238 -3.51 7.95 -37.16
CA SER A 238 -3.02 9.28 -36.79
C SER A 238 -1.61 9.55 -37.32
N ARG A 239 -1.33 10.82 -37.65
CA ARG A 239 -0.01 11.25 -38.14
C ARG A 239 1.12 10.94 -37.17
N LYS A 240 0.84 10.94 -35.86
CA LYS A 240 1.78 10.53 -34.82
C LYS A 240 2.12 9.05 -34.94
N LEU A 241 1.10 8.20 -35.04
CA LEU A 241 1.27 6.75 -35.21
C LEU A 241 2.12 6.42 -36.43
N VAL A 242 1.81 7.01 -37.59
CA VAL A 242 2.58 6.78 -38.83
C VAL A 242 4.06 7.14 -38.63
N ARG A 243 4.36 8.30 -38.01
CA ARG A 243 5.74 8.70 -37.72
C ARG A 243 6.43 7.72 -36.75
N ASP A 244 5.75 7.32 -35.69
CA ASP A 244 6.31 6.43 -34.67
C ASP A 244 6.65 5.05 -35.27
N VAL A 245 5.82 4.55 -36.20
CA VAL A 245 6.06 3.30 -36.94
C VAL A 245 7.27 3.42 -37.88
N LEU A 246 7.36 4.52 -38.64
CA LEU A 246 8.48 4.77 -39.56
C LEU A 246 9.81 4.99 -38.81
N ARG A 247 9.76 5.56 -37.61
CA ARG A 247 10.91 5.71 -36.70
C ARG A 247 11.28 4.42 -35.96
N GLY A 248 10.52 3.33 -36.15
CA GLY A 248 10.76 2.05 -35.48
C GLY A 248 10.42 2.02 -33.98
N GLN A 249 9.67 3.01 -33.48
CA GLN A 249 9.39 3.20 -32.05
C GLN A 249 8.21 2.36 -31.53
N ARG A 250 7.70 1.41 -32.33
CA ARG A 250 6.50 0.61 -32.00
C ARG A 250 6.74 -0.90 -32.11
N LEU A 251 7.96 -1.33 -31.72
CA LEU A 251 8.39 -2.72 -31.77
C LEU A 251 8.22 -3.48 -30.44
N ASP A 252 7.63 -2.88 -29.41
CA ASP A 252 7.63 -3.47 -28.08
C ASP A 252 6.42 -4.32 -27.69
N VAL A 253 6.83 -5.39 -27.01
CA VAL A 253 6.24 -6.66 -26.67
C VAL A 253 5.78 -6.61 -25.21
N PHE A 254 4.59 -7.16 -24.98
CA PHE A 254 4.03 -7.72 -23.74
C PHE A 254 4.29 -6.94 -22.43
N ARG A 255 3.21 -6.40 -21.86
CA ARG A 255 3.21 -5.98 -20.47
C ARG A 255 2.95 -7.21 -19.59
N THR A 256 4.01 -7.81 -19.06
CA THR A 256 3.91 -8.79 -17.97
C THR A 256 3.74 -8.07 -16.65
N ARG A 257 2.48 -7.67 -16.35
CA ARG A 257 2.06 -7.71 -14.95
C ARG A 257 1.39 -9.07 -14.76
N PRO A 258 1.90 -9.95 -13.88
CA PRO A 258 1.19 -11.17 -13.57
C PRO A 258 -0.21 -10.81 -13.08
N SER A 259 -1.22 -11.37 -13.75
CA SER A 259 -2.61 -11.20 -13.35
C SER A 259 -2.85 -12.06 -12.13
N SER A 260 -3.71 -11.59 -11.21
CA SER A 260 -4.18 -12.44 -10.12
C SER A 260 -4.88 -13.71 -10.61
N LEU A 261 -5.29 -13.74 -11.89
CA LEU A 261 -5.85 -14.92 -12.53
C LEU A 261 -4.82 -15.99 -12.89
N ASP A 262 -3.52 -15.69 -12.97
CA ASP A 262 -2.55 -16.58 -13.63
C ASP A 262 -2.50 -17.97 -12.98
N SER A 263 -2.61 -18.04 -11.65
CA SER A 263 -2.67 -19.31 -10.90
C SER A 263 -4.00 -20.06 -11.02
N TRP A 264 -5.05 -19.41 -11.53
CA TRP A 264 -6.42 -19.91 -11.64
C TRP A 264 -6.84 -20.27 -13.07
N LEU A 265 -6.04 -19.91 -14.07
CA LEU A 265 -6.32 -20.15 -15.49
C LEU A 265 -6.51 -21.63 -15.84
N PRO A 266 -5.72 -22.60 -15.31
CA PRO A 266 -5.97 -24.01 -15.58
C PRO A 266 -7.37 -24.46 -15.12
N TRP A 267 -7.79 -24.00 -13.93
CA TRP A 267 -9.10 -24.32 -13.38
C TRP A 267 -10.24 -23.65 -14.17
N LEU A 268 -10.06 -22.39 -14.52
CA LEU A 268 -11.02 -21.61 -15.31
C LEU A 268 -11.21 -22.19 -16.72
N ASN A 269 -10.13 -22.57 -17.39
CA ASN A 269 -10.18 -23.18 -18.73
C ASN A 269 -10.91 -24.53 -18.69
N SER A 270 -10.65 -25.38 -17.69
CA SER A 270 -11.39 -26.65 -17.50
C SER A 270 -12.90 -26.42 -17.40
N ARG A 271 -13.33 -25.47 -16.55
CA ARG A 271 -14.75 -25.14 -16.38
C ARG A 271 -15.37 -24.56 -17.66
N TRP A 272 -14.58 -23.81 -18.42
CA TRP A 272 -15.00 -23.27 -19.71
C TRP A 272 -15.19 -24.39 -20.76
N GLU A 273 -14.27 -25.35 -20.84
CA GLU A 273 -14.43 -26.49 -21.73
C GLU A 273 -15.62 -27.38 -21.34
N GLU A 274 -15.89 -27.51 -20.03
CA GLU A 274 -17.08 -28.18 -19.48
C GLU A 274 -18.40 -27.42 -19.72
N GLY A 275 -18.37 -26.26 -20.37
CA GLY A 275 -19.57 -25.52 -20.80
C GLY A 275 -20.01 -24.40 -19.87
N ALA A 276 -19.25 -24.05 -18.84
CA ALA A 276 -19.54 -22.86 -18.05
C ALA A 276 -19.33 -21.59 -18.91
N ARG A 277 -20.38 -20.76 -19.03
CA ARG A 277 -20.35 -19.50 -19.82
C ARG A 277 -20.69 -18.26 -18.98
N ASN A 278 -20.87 -18.43 -17.66
CA ASN A 278 -21.21 -17.34 -16.77
C ASN A 278 -20.00 -16.93 -15.92
N ALA A 279 -19.33 -15.85 -16.32
CA ALA A 279 -18.16 -15.30 -15.65
C ALA A 279 -18.40 -14.96 -14.16
N SER A 280 -19.60 -14.47 -13.84
CA SER A 280 -19.96 -14.13 -12.45
C SER A 280 -20.14 -15.38 -11.58
N ALA A 281 -20.62 -16.48 -12.17
CA ALA A 281 -20.72 -17.77 -11.48
C ALA A 281 -19.32 -18.35 -11.22
N LEU A 282 -18.46 -18.34 -12.24
CA LEU A 282 -17.06 -18.77 -12.12
C LEU A 282 -16.29 -17.97 -11.07
N TRP A 283 -16.47 -16.65 -11.04
CA TRP A 283 -15.85 -15.81 -10.00
C TRP A 283 -16.31 -16.17 -8.59
N ARG A 284 -17.60 -16.46 -8.38
CA ARG A 284 -18.11 -16.89 -7.05
C ARG A 284 -17.50 -18.22 -6.62
N GLU A 285 -17.40 -19.18 -7.54
CA GLU A 285 -16.75 -20.48 -7.28
C GLU A 285 -15.26 -20.30 -6.94
N MET A 286 -14.54 -19.46 -7.69
CA MET A 286 -13.14 -19.14 -7.42
C MET A 286 -12.97 -18.48 -6.05
N LYS A 287 -13.86 -17.55 -5.68
CA LYS A 287 -13.80 -16.84 -4.40
C LYS A 287 -13.94 -17.80 -3.22
N THR A 288 -14.82 -18.80 -3.33
CA THR A 288 -14.98 -19.87 -2.32
C THR A 288 -13.73 -20.74 -2.21
N LYS A 289 -13.01 -20.95 -3.31
CA LYS A 289 -11.76 -21.73 -3.34
C LYS A 289 -10.50 -20.93 -2.97
N GLY A 290 -10.63 -19.64 -2.65
CA GLY A 290 -9.52 -18.80 -2.17
C GLY A 290 -9.00 -17.74 -3.15
N PHE A 291 -9.72 -17.46 -4.25
CA PHE A 291 -9.36 -16.36 -5.14
C PHE A 291 -9.63 -14.98 -4.51
N SER A 292 -8.61 -14.12 -4.51
CA SER A 292 -8.66 -12.77 -3.93
C SER A 292 -8.96 -11.65 -4.94
N GLY A 293 -9.13 -11.97 -6.23
CA GLY A 293 -9.38 -10.99 -7.27
C GLY A 293 -10.84 -10.54 -7.39
N GLN A 294 -11.04 -9.41 -8.08
CA GLN A 294 -12.38 -8.83 -8.31
C GLN A 294 -13.10 -9.54 -9.47
N SER A 295 -14.44 -9.49 -9.45
CA SER A 295 -15.29 -10.12 -10.48
C SER A 295 -14.99 -9.61 -11.89
N GLY A 296 -14.69 -8.32 -12.02
CA GLY A 296 -14.36 -7.70 -13.31
C GLY A 296 -13.16 -8.36 -14.02
N VAL A 297 -12.22 -8.94 -13.27
CA VAL A 297 -11.06 -9.63 -13.85
C VAL A 297 -11.46 -10.95 -14.50
N VAL A 298 -12.36 -11.72 -13.87
CA VAL A 298 -12.94 -12.95 -14.44
C VAL A 298 -13.88 -12.63 -15.60
N SER A 299 -14.66 -11.54 -15.50
CA SER A 299 -15.54 -11.07 -16.59
C SER A 299 -14.78 -10.55 -17.81
N GLN A 300 -13.54 -10.09 -17.66
CA GLN A 300 -12.68 -9.73 -18.78
C GLN A 300 -11.98 -10.96 -19.40
N TRP A 301 -11.92 -12.07 -18.68
CA TRP A 301 -11.35 -13.34 -19.14
C TRP A 301 -12.37 -14.23 -19.88
N ALA A 302 -13.62 -14.26 -19.41
CA ALA A 302 -14.73 -15.03 -20.00
C ALA A 302 -15.26 -14.39 -21.29
#